data_AF-A0A0Q6B4A3-F1
#
_entry.id   AF-A0A0Q6B4A3-F1
#
_cell.length_a   1.000
_cell.length_b   1.000
_cell.length_c   1.000
_cell.angle_alpha   90.00
_cell.angle_beta   90.00
_cell.angle_gamma   90.00
#
_symmetry.space_group_name_H-M   'P 1'
#
loop_
_entity.id
_entity.type
_entity.pdbx_description
1 polymer ?
#
loop_
_entity_poly.entity_id
_entity_poly.type
_entity_poly.pdbx_seq_one_letter_code
_entity_poly.pdbx_strand_id
1 'polypeptide(L)'
;MSDDALSRDLTEALRGVGGVVDVFDAHPIVEGAVRVVAAGLDLAGSTGLVEISRAPGSVSVTAHVATALDSPTPETLARAAEALRGRLAASGLAGDEVMVSVSARLVDAPR
;
A
#
# COMPACT_ATOMS: atom_id res chain seq x y z
N MET A 1 12.12 7.06 9.58
CA MET A 1 10.89 7.52 8.92
C MET A 1 9.70 7.03 9.74
N SER A 2 8.63 7.83 9.88
CA SER A 2 7.41 7.37 10.56
C SER A 2 6.59 6.43 9.68
N ASP A 3 5.74 5.59 10.28
CA ASP A 3 4.92 4.64 9.53
C ASP A 3 3.89 5.34 8.63
N ASP A 4 3.31 6.47 9.04
CA ASP A 4 2.43 7.24 8.17
C ASP A 4 3.18 7.84 6.95
N ALA A 5 4.45 8.22 7.13
CA ALA A 5 5.27 8.70 6.02
C ALA A 5 5.65 7.55 5.07
N LEU A 6 6.00 6.39 5.62
CA LEU A 6 6.28 5.18 4.84
C LEU A 6 5.01 4.71 4.10
N SER A 7 3.87 4.65 4.77
CA SER A 7 2.58 4.25 4.19
C SER A 7 2.20 5.13 3.00
N ARG A 8 2.42 6.45 3.09
CA ARG A 8 2.23 7.37 1.96
C ARG A 8 3.20 7.10 0.81
N ASP A 9 4.50 6.95 1.08
CA ASP A 9 5.49 6.66 0.04
C ASP A 9 5.18 5.34 -0.69
N LEU A 10 4.78 4.30 0.06
CA LEU A 10 4.37 3.01 -0.51
C LEU A 10 3.08 3.13 -1.33
N THR A 11 2.11 3.93 -0.88
CA THR A 11 0.88 4.21 -1.62
C THR A 11 1.18 4.89 -2.97
N GLU A 12 2.05 5.90 -2.97
CA GLU A 12 2.48 6.59 -4.20
C GLU A 12 3.28 5.66 -5.11
N ALA A 13 4.14 4.81 -4.55
CA ALA A 13 4.87 3.81 -5.32
C ALA A 13 3.92 2.84 -6.05
N LEU A 14 2.84 2.39 -5.40
CA LEU A 14 1.84 1.51 -6.00
C LEU A 14 1.04 2.20 -7.12
N ARG A 15 0.68 3.48 -6.95
CA ARG A 15 0.00 4.27 -8.00
C ARG A 15 0.85 4.42 -9.27
N GLY A 16 2.17 4.37 -9.14
CA GLY A 16 3.10 4.39 -10.27
C GLY A 16 3.27 3.04 -10.99
N VAL A 17 2.71 1.94 -10.48
CA VAL A 17 2.86 0.61 -11.08
C VAL A 17 1.91 0.46 -12.27
N GLY A 18 2.47 0.23 -13.46
CA GLY A 18 1.66 -0.03 -14.65
C GLY A 18 0.69 -1.20 -14.45
N GLY A 19 -0.59 -0.97 -14.75
CA GLY A 19 -1.68 -1.93 -14.55
C GLY A 19 -2.44 -1.76 -13.22
N VAL A 20 -1.89 -1.02 -12.25
CA VAL A 20 -2.64 -0.56 -11.07
C VAL A 20 -3.45 0.66 -11.47
N VAL A 21 -4.76 0.62 -11.23
CA VAL A 21 -5.67 1.74 -11.55
C VAL A 21 -6.11 2.51 -10.31
N ASP A 22 -6.10 1.87 -9.14
CA ASP A 22 -6.39 2.50 -7.87
C ASP A 22 -5.77 1.72 -6.71
N VAL A 23 -5.68 2.35 -5.54
CA VAL A 23 -5.21 1.74 -4.29
C VAL A 23 -6.29 1.95 -3.24
N PHE A 24 -6.66 0.89 -2.54
CA PHE A 24 -7.66 0.93 -1.48
C PHE A 24 -7.00 0.88 -0.11
N ASP A 25 -7.71 1.41 0.89
CA ASP A 25 -7.27 1.35 2.28
C ASP A 25 -7.18 -0.11 2.76
N ALA A 26 -5.97 -0.51 3.16
CA ALA A 26 -5.64 -1.82 3.70
C ALA A 26 -5.71 -1.87 5.23
N HIS A 27 -5.98 -0.75 5.90
CA HIS A 27 -6.14 -0.74 7.35
C HIS A 27 -7.40 -1.49 7.78
N PRO A 28 -7.40 -2.12 8.97
CA PRO A 28 -8.60 -2.68 9.57
C PRO A 28 -9.74 -1.64 9.61
N ILE A 29 -10.98 -2.06 9.35
CA ILE A 29 -12.14 -1.15 9.18
C ILE A 29 -12.29 -0.16 10.34
N VAL A 30 -12.00 -0.59 11.57
CA VAL A 30 -12.08 0.25 12.78
C VAL A 30 -11.04 1.37 12.74
N GLU A 31 -9.82 1.08 12.28
CA GLU A 31 -8.76 2.08 12.13
C GLU A 31 -9.01 2.99 10.92
N GLY A 32 -9.49 2.44 9.81
CA GLY A 32 -9.85 3.20 8.61
C GLY A 32 -10.94 4.25 8.89
N ALA A 33 -11.97 3.91 9.66
CA ALA A 33 -13.02 4.86 10.05
C ALA A 33 -12.48 6.03 10.88
N VAL A 34 -11.57 5.76 11.83
CA VAL A 34 -10.91 6.81 12.63
C VAL A 34 -10.02 7.69 11.76
N ARG A 35 -9.29 7.11 10.80
CA ARG A 35 -8.45 7.85 9.84
C ARG A 35 -9.28 8.77 8.93
N VAL A 36 -10.44 8.31 8.43
CA VAL A 36 -11.36 9.14 7.63
C VAL A 36 -11.88 10.34 8.44
N VAL A 37 -12.25 10.11 9.71
CA VAL A 37 -12.68 11.21 10.60
C VAL A 37 -11.52 12.17 10.88
N ALA A 38 -10.31 11.66 11.12
CA ALA A 38 -9.13 12.48 11.35
C ALA A 38 -8.73 13.32 10.11
N ALA A 39 -8.86 12.76 8.89
CA ALA A 39 -8.61 13.46 7.64
C ALA A 39 -9.63 14.59 7.40
N GLY A 40 -10.89 14.40 7.79
CA GLY A 40 -11.92 15.44 7.74
C GLY A 40 -11.73 16.58 8.75
N LEU A 41 -10.85 16.40 9.75
CA LEU A 41 -10.57 17.36 10.83
C LEU A 41 -9.25 18.13 10.63
N ASP A 42 -8.68 18.12 9.43
CA ASP A 42 -7.48 18.88 9.05
C ASP A 42 -6.21 18.54 9.86
N LEU A 43 -6.10 17.28 10.34
CA LEU A 43 -4.80 16.70 10.68
C LEU A 43 -4.08 16.26 9.39
N ALA A 44 -3.50 17.27 8.73
CA ALA A 44 -2.51 17.25 7.65
C ALA A 44 -2.10 15.89 7.03
N GLY A 45 -2.49 15.71 5.77
CA GLY A 45 -1.82 14.86 4.79
C GLY A 45 -2.45 13.48 4.64
N SER A 46 -3.12 13.26 3.50
CA SER A 46 -3.70 11.98 3.04
C SER A 46 -3.11 10.78 3.76
N THR A 47 -3.90 10.15 4.63
CA THR A 47 -3.48 8.93 5.33
C THR A 47 -3.06 7.91 4.27
N GLY A 48 -1.83 7.41 4.35
CA GLY A 48 -1.40 6.36 3.44
C GLY A 48 -2.37 5.17 3.53
N LEU A 49 -2.53 4.47 2.42
CA LEU A 49 -3.53 3.40 2.27
C LEU A 49 -2.92 2.01 2.49
N VAL A 50 -1.59 1.95 2.54
CA VAL A 50 -0.84 0.73 2.80
C VAL A 50 -0.71 0.55 4.31
N GLU A 51 -1.10 -0.61 4.82
CA GLU A 51 -0.97 -0.95 6.22
C GLU A 51 0.44 -1.50 6.50
N ILE A 52 1.01 -1.07 7.62
CA ILE A 52 2.35 -1.44 8.06
C ILE A 52 2.23 -1.93 9.50
N SER A 53 2.62 -3.18 9.73
CA SER A 53 2.68 -3.79 11.04
C SER A 53 4.12 -4.19 11.36
N ARG A 54 4.63 -3.72 12.50
CA ARG A 54 5.99 -4.01 12.97
C ARG A 54 5.92 -4.96 14.16
N ALA A 55 6.69 -6.04 14.07
CA ALA A 55 6.98 -6.92 15.20
C ALA A 55 8.50 -6.96 15.42
N PRO A 56 8.99 -7.43 16.58
CA PRO A 56 10.43 -7.54 16.81
C PRO A 56 11.11 -8.41 15.72
N GLY A 57 11.96 -7.79 14.91
CA GLY A 57 12.70 -8.45 13.84
C GLY A 57 11.90 -8.72 12.56
N SER A 58 10.67 -8.23 12.44
CA SER A 58 9.87 -8.38 11.21
C SER A 58 8.94 -7.22 10.93
N VAL A 59 8.71 -6.97 9.64
CA VAL A 59 7.78 -5.96 9.13
C VAL A 59 6.84 -6.60 8.13
N SER A 60 5.54 -6.49 8.37
CA SER A 60 4.49 -6.87 7.44
C SER A 60 3.92 -5.64 6.76
N VAL A 61 3.74 -5.72 5.45
CA VAL A 61 3.14 -4.68 4.63
C VAL A 61 1.96 -5.26 3.86
N THR A 62 0.78 -4.66 4.07
CA THR A 62 -0.46 -5.09 3.41
C THR A 62 -0.95 -3.99 2.47
N ALA A 63 -1.22 -4.37 1.22
CA ALA A 63 -1.73 -3.47 0.19
C ALA A 63 -2.92 -4.06 -0.57
N HIS A 64 -3.88 -3.21 -0.90
CA HIS A 64 -5.02 -3.55 -1.74
C HIS A 64 -5.01 -2.67 -2.98
N VAL A 65 -4.99 -3.28 -4.17
CA VAL A 65 -4.93 -2.57 -5.45
C VAL A 65 -6.12 -2.91 -6.33
N ALA A 66 -6.55 -1.97 -7.17
CA ALA A 66 -7.39 -2.25 -8.31
C ALA A 66 -6.51 -2.48 -9.54
N THR A 67 -6.84 -3.47 -10.35
CA THR A 67 -6.18 -3.70 -11.64
C THR A 67 -7.22 -3.74 -12.77
N ALA A 68 -6.88 -3.17 -13.93
CA ALA A 68 -7.76 -3.18 -15.09
C ALA A 68 -7.96 -4.60 -15.65
N LEU A 69 -9.16 -4.90 -16.16
CA LEU A 69 -9.50 -6.20 -16.76
C LEU A 69 -8.68 -6.54 -18.02
N ASP A 70 -8.22 -5.53 -18.74
CA ASP A 70 -7.41 -5.69 -19.96
C ASP A 70 -5.92 -5.91 -19.66
N SER A 71 -5.53 -5.83 -18.38
CA SER A 71 -4.16 -5.94 -17.91
C SER A 71 -3.95 -7.28 -17.19
N PRO A 72 -2.82 -7.97 -17.42
CA PRO A 72 -2.56 -9.25 -16.77
C PRO A 72 -2.31 -9.05 -15.27
N THR A 73 -3.29 -9.48 -14.45
CA THR A 73 -3.32 -9.24 -13.00
C THR A 73 -2.16 -9.88 -12.23
N PRO A 74 -1.77 -11.14 -12.49
CA PRO A 74 -0.64 -11.76 -11.78
C PRO A 74 0.67 -10.97 -11.95
N GLU A 75 0.96 -10.52 -13.16
CA GLU A 75 2.14 -9.73 -13.52
C GLU A 75 2.09 -8.34 -12.92
N THR A 76 0.89 -7.77 -12.80
CA THR A 76 0.67 -6.50 -12.11
C THR A 76 0.92 -6.63 -10.60
N LEU A 77 0.44 -7.72 -9.98
CA LEU A 77 0.72 -8.03 -8.57
C LEU A 77 2.22 -8.28 -8.32
N ALA A 78 2.89 -8.99 -9.23
CA ALA A 78 4.34 -9.21 -9.12
C ALA A 78 5.12 -7.89 -9.16
N ARG A 79 4.79 -6.99 -10.09
CA ARG A 79 5.39 -5.64 -10.17
C ARG A 79 5.07 -4.79 -8.95
N ALA A 80 3.85 -4.85 -8.44
CA ALA A 80 3.46 -4.14 -7.22
C ALA A 80 4.26 -4.62 -6.00
N ALA A 81 4.38 -5.93 -5.81
CA ALA A 81 5.18 -6.50 -4.73
C ALA A 81 6.67 -6.12 -4.86
N GLU A 82 7.22 -6.10 -6.07
CA GLU A 82 8.60 -5.69 -6.31
C GLU A 82 8.82 -4.20 -6.01
N ALA A 83 7.91 -3.33 -6.44
CA ALA A 83 7.96 -1.91 -6.13
C ALA A 83 7.96 -1.64 -4.62
N LEU A 84 7.10 -2.35 -3.86
CA LEU A 84 7.06 -2.27 -2.41
C LEU A 84 8.37 -2.76 -1.78
N ARG A 85 8.89 -3.92 -2.20
CA ARG A 85 10.18 -4.44 -1.70
C ARG A 85 11.34 -3.48 -1.96
N GLY A 86 11.43 -2.92 -3.17
CA GLY A 86 12.46 -1.95 -3.51
C GLY A 86 12.41 -0.69 -2.63
N ARG A 87 11.20 -0.18 -2.35
CA ARG A 87 11.00 0.96 -1.44
C ARG A 87 11.33 0.63 0.01
N LEU A 88 10.96 -0.56 0.48
CA LEU A 88 11.27 -1.03 1.84
C LEU A 88 12.78 -1.26 2.04
N ALA A 89 13.48 -1.74 1.03
CA ALA A 89 14.94 -1.84 1.06
C ALA A 89 15.61 -0.45 1.18
N ALA A 90 15.10 0.54 0.43
CA ALA A 90 15.61 1.90 0.45
C ALA A 90 15.29 2.65 1.77
N SER A 91 14.25 2.24 2.51
CA SER A 91 13.85 2.89 3.77
C SER A 91 14.64 2.44 5.00
N GLY A 92 15.61 1.53 4.83
CA GLY A 92 16.51 1.08 5.89
C GLY A 92 15.97 -0.09 6.72
N LEU A 93 14.95 -0.79 6.24
CA LEU A 93 14.40 -2.00 6.88
C LEU A 93 15.17 -3.28 6.51
N ALA A 94 16.39 -3.16 5.99
CA ALA A 94 17.19 -4.27 5.47
C ALA A 94 17.61 -5.31 6.54
N GLY A 95 17.46 -5.01 7.83
CA GLY A 95 17.78 -5.91 8.94
C GLY A 95 16.60 -6.74 9.46
N ASP A 96 15.38 -6.41 9.04
CA ASP A 96 14.15 -7.10 9.49
C ASP A 96 13.67 -8.08 8.41
N GLU A 97 12.97 -9.14 8.82
CA GLU A 97 12.25 -10.01 7.88
C GLU A 97 11.05 -9.23 7.30
N VAL A 98 11.04 -9.02 5.99
CA VAL A 98 9.99 -8.25 5.31
C VAL A 98 8.99 -9.16 4.62
N MET A 99 7.75 -9.14 5.09
CA MET A 99 6.61 -9.78 4.44
C MET A 99 5.77 -8.76 3.69
N VAL A 100 5.50 -9.02 2.39
CA VAL A 100 4.66 -8.16 1.55
C VAL A 100 3.45 -8.96 1.08
N SER A 101 2.26 -8.48 1.43
CA SER A 101 0.98 -9.02 0.98
C SER A 101 0.28 -8.00 0.09
N VAL A 102 0.05 -8.36 -1.17
CA VAL A 102 -0.69 -7.54 -2.13
C VAL A 102 -1.88 -8.33 -2.63
N SER A 103 -3.07 -7.77 -2.50
CA SER A 103 -4.30 -8.34 -3.08
C SER A 103 -4.86 -7.41 -4.15
N ALA A 104 -5.33 -7.99 -5.26
CA ALA A 104 -5.98 -7.24 -6.33
C ALA A 104 -7.50 -7.39 -6.29
N ARG A 105 -8.19 -6.31 -6.68
CA ARG A 105 -9.57 -6.33 -7.17
C ARG A 105 -9.55 -6.04 -8.66
N LEU A 106 -10.17 -6.88 -9.45
CA LEU A 106 -10.41 -6.61 -10.86
C LEU A 106 -11.49 -5.54 -10.98
N VAL A 107 -11.22 -4.49 -11.73
CA VAL A 107 -12.22 -3.46 -12.04
C VAL A 107 -12.36 -3.33 -13.54
N ASP A 108 -13.60 -3.24 -13.99
CA ASP A 108 -13.91 -2.77 -15.33
C ASP A 108 -13.47 -1.30 -15.40
N ALA A 109 -12.93 -0.87 -16.53
CA ALA A 109 -12.17 0.38 -16.64
C ALA A 109 -12.85 1.56 -15.90
N PRO A 110 -12.09 2.39 -15.16
CA PRO A 110 -12.67 3.48 -14.38
C PRO A 110 -13.45 4.43 -15.31
N ARG A 111 -14.65 4.82 -14.87
CA ARG A 111 -15.41 5.92 -15.48
C ARG A 111 -14.70 7.25 -15.28
#